data_AF-A0A9D8EWD6-F1
#
_entry.id   AF-A0A9D8EWD6-F1
#
_cell.length_a   1.000
_cell.length_b   1.000
_cell.length_c   1.000
_cell.angle_alpha   90.00
_cell.angle_beta   90.00
_cell.angle_gamma   90.00
#
_symmetry.space_group_name_H-M   'P 1'
#
loop_
_entity.id
_entity.type
_entity.pdbx_description
1 polymer ?
#
loop_
_entity_poly.entity_id
_entity_poly.type
_entity_poly.pdbx_seq_one_letter_code
_entity_poly.pdbx_strand_id
1 'polypeptide(L)' 'MTEYLIPAPIKKKEAEMITDTALRCHRALECSALSRVDLILGDDRKAYFLEVNTIPGMG' A
#
# COMPACT_ATOMS: atom_id res chain seq x y z
N MET A 1 18.51 -11.22 -4.03
CA MET A 1 18.51 -9.82 -3.56
C MET A 1 17.20 -9.21 -4.01
N THR A 2 16.42 -8.63 -3.09
CA THR A 2 15.15 -7.96 -3.44
C THR A 2 15.45 -6.53 -3.84
N GLU A 3 14.87 -6.06 -4.94
CA GLU A 3 15.00 -4.68 -5.42
C GLU A 3 13.72 -3.90 -5.08
N TYR A 4 13.87 -2.69 -4.53
CA TYR A 4 12.76 -1.80 -4.21
C TYR A 4 12.77 -0.62 -5.19
N LEU A 5 11.81 -0.62 -6.13
CA LEU A 5 11.65 0.45 -7.11
C LEU A 5 10.72 1.52 -6.54
N ILE A 6 11.26 2.73 -6.34
CA ILE A 6 10.51 3.89 -5.86
C ILE A 6 10.71 5.05 -6.85
N PRO A 7 9.67 5.46 -7.60
CA PRO A 7 8.30 4.92 -7.60
C PRO A 7 8.20 3.54 -8.28
N ALA A 8 7.15 2.79 -7.94
CA ALA A 8 6.85 1.53 -8.61
C ALA A 8 6.52 1.75 -10.10
N PRO A 9 6.99 0.90 -11.03
CA PRO A 9 6.75 1.03 -12.47
C PRO A 9 5.33 0.57 -12.86
N ILE A 10 4.32 1.30 -12.39
CA ILE A 10 2.89 1.02 -12.62
C ILE A 10 2.19 2.22 -13.27
N LYS A 11 0.98 2.01 -13.81
CA LYS A 11 0.21 3.11 -14.42
C LYS A 11 -0.28 4.05 -13.33
N LYS A 12 -0.39 5.34 -13.66
CA LYS A 12 -0.93 6.37 -12.74
C LYS A 12 -2.26 5.98 -12.10
N LYS A 13 -3.20 5.44 -12.89
CA LYS A 13 -4.51 4.98 -12.39
C LYS A 13 -4.40 3.88 -11.32
N GLU A 14 -3.42 2.99 -11.43
CA GLU A 14 -3.20 1.93 -10.45
C GLU A 14 -2.57 2.49 -9.18
N ALA A 15 -1.61 3.41 -9.31
CA ALA A 15 -1.05 4.11 -8.17
C ALA A 15 -2.14 4.86 -7.37
N GLU A 16 -3.06 5.56 -8.05
CA GLU A 16 -4.19 6.23 -7.42
C GLU A 16 -5.13 5.25 -6.69
N MET A 17 -5.51 4.14 -7.35
CA MET A 17 -6.36 3.10 -6.75
C MET A 17 -5.69 2.42 -5.54
N ILE A 18 -4.39 2.09 -5.63
CA ILE A 18 -3.63 1.47 -4.56
C ILE A 18 -3.53 2.43 -3.38
N THR A 19 -3.25 3.70 -3.64
CA THR A 19 -3.18 4.75 -2.59
C THR A 19 -4.52 4.93 -1.89
N ASP A 20 -5.62 5.00 -2.64
CA ASP A 20 -6.97 5.07 -2.06
C ASP A 20 -7.31 3.82 -1.22
N THR A 21 -6.90 2.64 -1.69
CA THR A 21 -7.06 1.38 -0.93
C THR A 21 -6.26 1.39 0.36
N ALA A 22 -5.00 1.85 0.33
CA ALA A 22 -4.19 2.00 1.53
C ALA A 22 -4.83 2.95 2.55
N LEU A 23 -5.36 4.10 2.10
CA LEU A 23 -6.06 5.04 2.96
C LEU A 23 -7.33 4.46 3.58
N ARG A 24 -8.09 3.66 2.81
CA ARG A 24 -9.27 2.95 3.32
C ARG A 24 -8.89 1.91 4.38
N CYS A 25 -7.84 1.12 4.17
CA CYS A 25 -7.34 0.16 5.16
C CYS A 25 -6.92 0.87 6.46
N HIS A 26 -6.13 1.96 6.35
CA HIS A 26 -5.71 2.75 7.52
C HIS A 26 -6.91 3.23 8.34
N ARG A 27 -7.93 3.79 7.68
CA ARG A 27 -9.14 4.30 8.35
C ARG A 27 -10.02 3.17 8.91
N ALA A 28 -10.19 2.09 8.17
CA ALA A 28 -11.05 0.97 8.57
C ALA A 28 -10.51 0.21 9.80
N LEU A 29 -9.20 0.24 10.00
CA LEU A 29 -8.53 -0.32 11.18
C LEU A 29 -8.31 0.71 12.29
N GLU A 30 -8.95 1.88 12.19
CA GLU A 30 -8.85 2.97 13.18
C GLU A 30 -7.42 3.38 13.51
N CYS A 31 -6.51 3.23 12.53
CA CYS A 31 -5.13 3.66 12.69
C CYS A 31 -5.09 5.19 12.79
N SER A 32 -4.10 5.70 13.53
CA SER A 32 -3.85 7.12 13.67
C SER A 32 -2.36 7.42 13.49
N ALA A 33 -2.06 8.69 13.19
CA ALA A 33 -0.72 9.20 12.89
C ALA A 33 -0.01 8.58 11.68
N LEU A 34 0.46 7.33 11.78
CA LEU A 34 1.27 6.68 10.75
C LEU A 34 1.01 5.18 10.67
N SER A 35 0.93 4.66 9.45
CA SER A 35 1.03 3.23 9.19
C SER A 35 1.59 2.98 7.79
N ARG A 36 2.30 1.87 7.60
CA ARG A 36 2.58 1.32 6.26
C ARG A 36 1.51 0.27 5.92
N VAL A 37 0.90 0.38 4.75
CA VAL A 37 -0.08 -0.60 4.26
C VAL A 37 0.55 -1.36 3.11
N ASP A 38 0.67 -2.68 3.28
CA ASP A 38 1.29 -3.55 2.28
C ASP A 38 0.18 -4.21 1.44
N LEU A 39 0.29 -4.06 0.11
CA LEU A 39 -0.73 -4.44 -0.88
C LEU A 39 -0.07 -5.22 -2.03
N ILE A 40 -0.82 -6.16 -2.61
CA ILE A 40 -0.46 -6.82 -3.88
C ILE A 40 -1.36 -6.27 -5.00
N LEU A 41 -0.76 -5.84 -6.11
CA LEU A 41 -1.49 -5.60 -7.35
C LEU A 41 -1.61 -6.92 -8.10
N GLY A 42 -2.82 -7.49 -8.14
CA GLY A 42 -3.09 -8.74 -8.85
C GLY A 42 -3.02 -8.58 -10.37
N ASP A 43 -2.95 -9.72 -11.08
CA ASP A 43 -2.99 -9.75 -12.54
C ASP A 43 -4.30 -9.17 -13.12
N ASP A 44 -5.38 -9.23 -12.33
CA ASP A 44 -6.68 -8.61 -12.63
C ASP A 44 -6.70 -7.08 -12.41
N ARG A 45 -5.55 -6.49 -12.09
CA ARG A 45 -5.34 -5.06 -11.80
C ARG A 45 -6.14 -4.56 -10.59
N LYS A 46 -6.48 -5.45 -9.64
CA LYS A 46 -7.03 -5.05 -8.33
C LYS A 46 -5.95 -5.02 -7.25
N ALA A 47 -6.14 -4.15 -6.27
CA ALA A 47 -5.30 -4.10 -5.07
C ALA A 47 -5.84 -5.03 -3.99
N TYR A 48 -5.00 -5.93 -3.51
CA TYR A 48 -5.30 -6.90 -2.45
C TYR A 48 -4.54 -6.52 -1.19
N PHE A 49 -5.27 -6.31 -0.09
CA PHE A 49 -4.70 -5.99 1.21
C PHE A 49 -3.97 -7.20 1.81
N LEU A 50 -2.76 -6.98 2.34
CA LEU A 50 -2.01 -7.99 3.09
C LEU A 50 -1.98 -7.66 4.57
N GLU A 51 -1.38 -6.52 4.92
CA GLU A 51 -1.18 -6.12 6.32
C GLU A 51 -1.09 -4.60 6.48
N VAL A 52 -1.35 -4.14 7.71
CA VAL A 52 -1.05 -2.78 8.17
C VAL A 52 -0.02 -2.86 9.28
N ASN A 53 1.08 -2.13 9.11
CA ASN A 53 2.13 -1.95 10.09
C ASN A 53 2.00 -0.56 10.74
N THR A 54 1.60 -0.49 12.01
CA THR A 54 1.41 0.77 12.77
C THR A 54 2.71 1.34 13.36
N ILE A 55 3.80 0.57 13.34
CA ILE A 55 5.15 1.03 13.68
C ILE A 55 6.08 0.65 12.53
N PRO A 56 6.00 1.34 11.38
CA PRO A 56 6.90 1.04 10.28
C PRO A 56 8.33 1.40 10.68
N GLY A 57 9.30 0.55 10.32
CA GLY A 57 10.72 0.88 10.46
C GLY A 57 11.05 2.16 9.69
N MET A 58 11.85 3.06 10.29
CA MET A 58 12.23 4.37 9.72
C MET A 58 13.53 4.30 8.88
N GLY A 59 13.82 3.13 8.32
CA GLY A 59 15.08 2.84 7.62
C GLY A 59 15.18 3.46 6.23
#